data_AF-A0A7V8WDA2-F1
#
_entry.id   AF-A0A7V8WDA2-F1
#
_cell.length_a   1.000
_cell.length_b   1.000
_cell.length_c   1.000
_cell.angle_alpha   90.00
_cell.angle_beta   90.00
_cell.angle_gamma   90.00
#
_symmetry.space_group_name_H-M   'P 1'
#
loop_
_entity.id
_entity.type
_entity.pdbx_description
1 polymer ?
#
loop_
_entity_poly.entity_id
_entity_poly.type
_entity_poly.pdbx_seq_one_letter_code
_entity_poly.pdbx_strand_id
1 'polypeptide(L)'
;MGTLASELAAHVVRSPDPRVYADANIPNGAVTYMRTRLGWDVLFVLEHDDLRRARDTEHFRLARQLGRTLVTLDHDYDDDRRFPPAEGAGVIVFTAPDEQRLRRLLRRADRELFRAEGAAPLPLECRKMQWDPAGPDDADDEDAAGTERERVKAARRGAGGPPIHK
;
A
#
# COMPACT_ATOMS: atom_id res chain seq x y z
N MET A 1 20.07 -31.69 -0.46
CA MET A 1 20.75 -30.79 0.49
C MET A 1 20.38 -29.38 0.11
N GLY A 2 19.47 -28.75 0.87
CA GLY A 2 19.09 -27.35 0.64
C GLY A 2 20.14 -26.42 1.25
N THR A 3 20.38 -25.27 0.62
CA THR A 3 21.27 -24.27 1.19
C THR A 3 20.57 -23.50 2.32
N LEU A 4 21.33 -22.88 3.22
CA LEU A 4 20.80 -21.97 4.26
C LEU A 4 19.88 -20.90 3.65
N ALA A 5 20.17 -20.43 2.42
CA ALA A 5 19.33 -19.51 1.67
C ALA A 5 17.97 -20.12 1.23
N SER A 6 17.94 -21.41 0.87
CA SER A 6 16.71 -22.13 0.52
C SER A 6 15.82 -22.40 1.75
N GLU A 7 16.42 -22.64 2.91
CA GLU A 7 15.69 -22.86 4.16
C GLU A 7 15.19 -21.54 4.78
N LEU A 8 15.97 -20.46 4.66
CA LEU A 8 15.55 -19.10 5.02
C LEU A 8 14.43 -18.57 4.12
N ALA A 9 14.46 -18.84 2.81
CA ALA A 9 13.38 -18.43 1.90
C ALA A 9 12.00 -19.02 2.28
N ALA A 10 11.99 -20.21 2.90
CA ALA A 10 10.78 -20.84 3.44
C ALA A 10 10.37 -20.28 4.82
N HIS A 11 11.29 -19.66 5.55
CA HIS A 11 11.09 -19.12 6.91
C HIS A 11 11.02 -17.59 6.96
N VAL A 12 11.18 -16.88 5.84
CA VAL A 12 10.72 -15.50 5.76
C VAL A 12 9.21 -15.58 5.93
N VAL A 13 8.77 -15.26 7.14
CA VAL A 13 7.38 -14.89 7.43
C VAL A 13 7.07 -13.77 6.45
N ARG A 14 6.51 -14.12 5.30
CA ARG A 14 5.93 -13.16 4.38
C ARG A 14 4.80 -12.56 5.17
N SER A 15 4.99 -11.33 5.65
CA SER A 15 3.87 -10.58 6.18
C SER A 15 2.74 -10.69 5.16
N PRO A 16 1.51 -11.07 5.55
CA PRO A 16 0.40 -11.14 4.61
C PRO A 16 0.06 -9.76 4.03
N ASP A 17 0.63 -8.69 4.60
CA ASP A 17 0.37 -7.33 4.19
C ASP A 17 1.13 -6.95 2.90
N PRO A 18 0.50 -6.18 2.01
CA PRO A 18 1.12 -5.72 0.78
C PRO A 18 2.40 -4.94 1.04
N ARG A 19 3.47 -5.31 0.34
CA ARG A 19 4.76 -4.63 0.41
C ARG A 19 4.93 -3.73 -0.80
N VAL A 20 4.95 -2.43 -0.56
CA VAL A 20 4.93 -1.40 -1.61
C VAL A 20 6.19 -0.54 -1.54
N TYR A 21 6.67 -0.15 -2.71
CA TYR A 21 7.66 0.90 -2.93
C TYR A 21 6.91 2.11 -3.50
N ALA A 22 6.74 3.16 -2.71
CA ALA A 22 6.04 4.38 -3.11
C ALA A 22 7.04 5.38 -3.70
N ASP A 23 6.80 5.78 -4.94
CA ASP A 23 7.61 6.74 -5.68
C ASP A 23 7.49 8.17 -5.12
N ALA A 24 8.41 9.06 -5.50
CA ALA A 24 8.50 10.43 -4.99
C ALA A 24 7.29 11.31 -5.33
N ASN A 25 6.55 10.97 -6.39
CA ASN A 25 5.34 11.68 -6.81
C ASN A 25 4.09 11.29 -5.99
N ILE A 26 4.18 10.30 -5.10
CA ILE A 26 3.06 9.91 -4.24
C ILE A 26 2.93 10.91 -3.08
N PRO A 27 1.73 11.49 -2.85
CA PRO A 27 1.51 12.40 -1.73
C PRO A 27 1.73 11.75 -0.36
N ASN A 28 2.30 12.51 0.59
CA ASN A 28 2.51 12.06 1.97
C ASN A 28 1.24 11.55 2.65
N GLY A 29 0.09 12.18 2.39
CA GLY A 29 -1.17 11.76 2.96
C GLY A 29 -1.68 10.43 2.39
N ALA A 30 -1.37 10.12 1.12
CA ALA A 30 -1.63 8.80 0.53
C ALA A 30 -0.71 7.73 1.12
N VAL A 31 0.58 8.03 1.32
CA VAL A 31 1.52 7.14 2.04
C VAL A 31 1.05 6.85 3.46
N THR A 32 0.62 7.88 4.18
CA THR A 32 0.06 7.75 5.53
C THR A 32 -1.20 6.88 5.50
N TYR A 33 -2.08 7.07 4.51
CA TYR A 33 -3.29 6.27 4.35
C TYR A 33 -2.98 4.78 4.10
N MET A 34 -2.05 4.48 3.19
CA MET A 34 -1.61 3.09 2.92
C MET A 34 -1.12 2.39 4.19
N ARG A 35 -0.27 3.04 4.97
CA ARG A 35 0.29 2.46 6.21
C ARG A 35 -0.76 2.31 7.31
N THR A 36 -1.54 3.35 7.57
CA THR A 36 -2.40 3.42 8.77
C THR A 36 -3.81 2.87 8.57
N ARG A 37 -4.33 2.90 7.34
CA ARG A 37 -5.70 2.44 7.03
C ARG A 37 -5.73 1.12 6.27
N LEU A 38 -4.82 0.92 5.32
CA LEU A 38 -4.75 -0.34 4.55
C LEU A 38 -3.81 -1.38 5.16
N GLY A 39 -2.96 -0.96 6.11
CA GLY A 39 -1.99 -1.83 6.79
C GLY A 39 -0.83 -2.26 5.89
N TRP A 40 -0.53 -1.51 4.83
CA TRP A 40 0.55 -1.86 3.90
C TRP A 40 1.94 -1.58 4.51
N ASP A 41 2.91 -2.44 4.19
CA ASP A 41 4.33 -2.20 4.40
C ASP A 41 4.84 -1.30 3.26
N VAL A 42 4.87 0.02 3.50
CA VAL A 42 5.28 1.02 2.49
C VAL A 42 6.69 1.53 2.77
N LEU A 43 7.58 1.37 1.79
CA LEU A 43 8.85 2.12 1.70
C LEU A 43 8.61 3.34 0.81
N PHE A 44 8.85 4.54 1.31
CA PHE A 44 8.60 5.79 0.57
C PHE A 44 9.91 6.47 0.19
N VAL A 45 10.12 6.73 -1.10
CA VAL A 45 11.40 7.30 -1.63
C VAL A 45 11.81 8.57 -0.90
N LEU A 46 10.86 9.46 -0.63
CA LEU A 46 11.18 10.74 0.01
C LEU A 46 11.64 10.61 1.46
N GLU A 47 11.51 9.46 2.12
CA GLU A 47 12.02 9.27 3.49
C GLU A 47 13.51 8.89 3.53
N HIS A 48 14.12 8.62 2.37
CA HIS A 48 15.51 8.18 2.27
C HIS A 48 16.34 9.12 1.38
N ASP A 49 17.27 9.86 1.98
CA ASP A 49 18.06 10.88 1.27
C ASP A 49 18.86 10.33 0.08
N ASP A 50 19.36 9.10 0.18
CA ASP A 50 20.11 8.43 -0.90
C ASP A 50 19.21 8.06 -2.08
N LEU A 51 17.92 7.81 -1.84
CA LEU A 51 16.96 7.41 -2.88
C LEU A 51 16.40 8.62 -3.61
N ARG A 52 16.28 9.79 -2.96
CA ARG A 52 15.70 11.00 -3.58
C ARG A 52 16.37 11.47 -4.87
N ARG A 53 17.62 11.06 -5.12
CA ARG A 53 18.40 11.47 -6.31
C ARG A 53 18.62 10.33 -7.30
N ALA A 54 18.11 9.14 -6.99
CA ALA A 54 18.22 8.00 -7.88
C ALA A 54 17.35 8.22 -9.13
N ARG A 55 17.70 7.55 -10.22
CA ARG A 55 16.94 7.59 -11.47
C ARG A 55 15.74 6.64 -11.37
N ASP A 56 14.70 6.87 -12.15
CA ASP A 56 13.52 5.99 -12.23
C ASP A 56 13.87 4.53 -12.50
N THR A 57 14.87 4.28 -13.36
CA THR A 57 15.35 2.93 -13.65
C THR A 57 15.99 2.24 -12.44
N GLU A 58 16.58 3.01 -11.53
CA GLU A 58 17.14 2.52 -10.28
C GLU A 58 16.02 2.21 -9.29
N HIS A 59 15.01 3.08 -9.17
CA HIS A 59 13.81 2.82 -8.38
C HIS A 59 13.08 1.54 -8.84
N PHE A 60 12.90 1.39 -10.15
CA PHE A 60 12.29 0.21 -10.77
C PHE A 60 12.98 -1.10 -10.36
N ARG A 61 14.32 -1.13 -10.44
CA ARG A 61 15.12 -2.32 -10.08
C ARG A 61 15.21 -2.53 -8.58
N LEU A 62 15.30 -1.45 -7.80
CA LEU A 62 15.37 -1.52 -6.35
C LEU A 62 14.07 -2.07 -5.76
N ALA A 63 12.91 -1.68 -6.28
CA ALA A 63 11.62 -2.25 -5.90
C ALA A 63 11.63 -3.79 -6.07
N ARG A 64 12.20 -4.29 -7.17
CA ARG A 64 12.40 -5.73 -7.39
C ARG A 64 13.34 -6.37 -6.38
N GLN A 65 14.52 -5.79 -6.16
CA GLN A 65 15.51 -6.32 -5.20
C GLN A 65 14.95 -6.41 -3.78
N LEU A 66 14.08 -5.48 -3.39
CA LEU A 66 13.44 -5.45 -2.08
C LEU A 66 12.17 -6.32 -2.00
N GLY A 67 11.72 -6.88 -3.12
CA GLY A 67 10.48 -7.66 -3.21
C GLY A 67 9.24 -6.82 -2.90
N ARG A 68 9.14 -5.63 -3.51
CA ARG A 68 8.06 -4.65 -3.30
C ARG A 68 7.44 -4.25 -4.64
N THR A 69 6.11 -4.19 -4.72
CA THR A 69 5.42 -3.62 -5.89
C THR A 69 5.68 -2.12 -5.95
N LEU A 70 6.14 -1.61 -7.09
CA LEU A 70 6.30 -0.17 -7.30
C LEU A 70 4.93 0.48 -7.52
N VAL A 71 4.69 1.60 -6.84
CA VAL A 71 3.46 2.39 -6.95
C VAL A 71 3.83 3.83 -7.26
N THR A 72 3.28 4.37 -8.35
CA THR A 72 3.63 5.69 -8.88
C THR A 72 2.43 6.39 -9.54
N LEU A 73 2.51 7.71 -9.69
CA LEU A 73 1.64 8.51 -10.57
C LEU A 73 2.30 8.84 -11.92
N ASP A 74 3.51 8.34 -12.18
CA ASP A 74 4.27 8.64 -13.39
C ASP A 74 3.99 7.60 -14.47
N HIS A 75 3.47 8.07 -15.59
CA HIS A 75 3.12 7.26 -16.75
C HIS A 75 4.32 6.85 -17.59
N ASP A 76 5.51 7.42 -17.36
CA ASP A 76 6.73 6.97 -18.03
C ASP A 76 7.01 5.47 -17.77
N TYR A 77 6.54 4.94 -16.63
CA TYR A 77 6.66 3.52 -16.30
C TYR A 77 5.85 2.60 -17.21
N ASP A 78 4.95 3.11 -18.04
CA ASP A 78 4.23 2.34 -19.06
C ASP A 78 5.14 1.99 -20.27
N ASP A 79 6.29 2.64 -20.44
CA ASP A 79 7.23 2.32 -21.50
C ASP A 79 7.99 1.01 -21.20
N ASP A 80 7.57 -0.08 -21.83
CA ASP A 80 8.21 -1.40 -21.73
C ASP A 80 9.64 -1.46 -22.30
N ARG A 81 10.04 -0.50 -23.16
CA ARG A 81 11.42 -0.44 -23.65
C ARG A 81 12.35 0.12 -22.58
N ARG A 82 11.87 1.11 -21.82
CA ARG A 82 12.62 1.74 -20.71
C ARG A 82 12.52 0.94 -19.42
N PHE A 83 11.39 0.30 -19.18
CA PHE A 83 11.09 -0.47 -17.97
C PHE A 83 10.53 -1.86 -18.32
N PRO A 84 11.35 -2.82 -18.77
CA PRO A 84 10.85 -4.14 -19.16
C PRO A 84 10.15 -4.83 -17.98
N PRO A 85 8.90 -5.33 -18.13
CA PRO A 85 8.16 -5.94 -17.02
C PRO A 85 8.94 -7.06 -16.32
N ALA A 86 9.68 -7.87 -17.08
CA ALA A 86 10.52 -8.95 -16.57
C ALA A 86 11.62 -8.50 -15.60
N GLU A 87 12.03 -7.23 -15.65
CA GLU A 87 13.04 -6.63 -14.77
C GLU A 87 12.45 -5.99 -13.50
N GLY A 88 11.12 -5.94 -13.35
CA GLY A 88 10.42 -5.31 -12.21
C GLY A 88 9.82 -6.32 -11.22
N ALA A 89 9.47 -5.85 -10.01
CA ALA A 89 8.59 -6.57 -9.07
C ALA A 89 7.09 -6.30 -9.34
N GLY A 90 6.80 -5.69 -10.48
CA GLY A 90 5.47 -5.19 -10.81
C GLY A 90 5.30 -3.71 -10.49
N VAL A 91 4.51 -3.04 -11.31
CA VAL A 91 4.23 -1.61 -11.22
C VAL A 91 2.73 -1.37 -11.26
N ILE A 92 2.24 -0.52 -10.37
CA ILE A 92 0.90 0.07 -10.47
C ILE A 92 1.08 1.55 -10.75
N VAL A 93 0.61 1.99 -11.90
CA VAL A 93 0.53 3.40 -12.28
C VAL A 93 -0.89 3.86 -11.99
N PHE A 94 -1.04 4.74 -11.01
CA PHE A 94 -2.33 5.32 -10.66
C PHE A 94 -2.54 6.62 -11.40
N THR A 95 -3.75 6.82 -11.92
CA THR A 95 -4.20 8.11 -12.43
C THR A 95 -5.24 8.65 -11.47
N ALA A 96 -4.97 9.79 -10.85
CA ALA A 96 -5.92 10.44 -9.97
C ALA A 96 -5.78 11.96 -10.07
N PRO A 97 -6.88 12.72 -10.24
CA PRO A 97 -6.83 14.18 -10.30
C PRO A 97 -6.53 14.83 -8.94
N ASP A 98 -6.76 14.11 -7.84
CA ASP A 98 -6.52 14.58 -6.48
C ASP A 98 -6.21 13.41 -5.52
N GLU A 99 -5.71 13.75 -4.33
CA GLU A 99 -5.33 12.76 -3.33
C GLU A 99 -6.54 11.98 -2.78
N GLN A 100 -7.73 12.56 -2.73
CA GLN A 100 -8.93 11.88 -2.25
C GLN A 100 -9.30 10.73 -3.20
N ARG A 101 -9.25 10.96 -4.51
CA ARG A 101 -9.46 9.92 -5.52
C ARG A 101 -8.35 8.88 -5.51
N LEU A 102 -7.10 9.29 -5.31
CA LEU A 102 -6.00 8.34 -5.15
C LEU A 102 -6.25 7.39 -3.97
N ARG A 103 -6.71 7.89 -2.82
CA ARG A 103 -7.05 7.05 -1.66
C ARG A 103 -8.17 6.05 -1.97
N ARG A 104 -9.19 6.46 -2.73
CA ARG A 104 -10.26 5.55 -3.19
C ARG A 104 -9.71 4.45 -4.09
N LEU A 105 -8.84 4.80 -5.04
CA LEU A 105 -8.16 3.83 -5.90
C LEU A 105 -7.27 2.86 -5.12
N LEU A 106 -6.50 3.36 -4.15
CA LEU A 106 -5.67 2.53 -3.29
C LEU A 106 -6.51 1.53 -2.48
N ARG A 107 -7.65 1.96 -1.92
CA ARG A 107 -8.57 1.07 -1.21
C ARG A 107 -9.17 0.01 -2.13
N ARG A 108 -9.51 0.38 -3.36
CA ARG A 108 -10.02 -0.56 -4.35
C ARG A 108 -8.94 -1.57 -4.77
N ALA A 109 -7.70 -1.12 -4.95
CA ALA A 109 -6.54 -1.99 -5.23
C ALA A 109 -6.26 -2.96 -4.09
N ASP A 110 -6.35 -2.50 -2.84
CA ASP A 110 -6.23 -3.38 -1.68
C ASP A 110 -7.22 -4.55 -1.76
N ARG A 111 -8.49 -4.28 -2.04
CA ARG A 111 -9.56 -5.29 -2.10
C ARG A 111 -9.46 -6.20 -3.32
N GLU A 112 -9.26 -5.63 -4.51
CA GLU A 112 -9.40 -6.35 -5.79
C GLU A 112 -8.10 -7.01 -6.25
N LEU A 113 -6.94 -6.54 -5.78
CA LEU A 113 -5.65 -6.98 -6.29
C LEU A 113 -4.81 -7.66 -5.22
N PHE A 114 -4.67 -7.02 -4.06
CA PHE A 114 -3.75 -7.49 -3.03
C PHE A 114 -4.38 -8.50 -2.08
N ARG A 115 -5.64 -8.29 -1.71
CA ARG A 115 -6.38 -9.13 -0.76
C ARG A 115 -7.51 -9.91 -1.42
N ALA A 116 -7.56 -9.95 -2.75
CA ALA A 116 -8.51 -10.78 -3.48
C ALA A 116 -8.29 -12.27 -3.17
N GLU A 117 -9.37 -13.05 -3.16
CA GLU A 117 -9.30 -14.48 -2.93
C GLU A 117 -8.45 -15.16 -4.03
N GLY A 118 -7.43 -15.92 -3.63
CA GLY A 118 -6.47 -16.51 -4.57
C GLY A 118 -5.39 -15.55 -5.09
N ALA A 119 -5.31 -14.31 -4.57
CA ALA A 119 -4.20 -13.41 -4.88
C ALA A 119 -2.86 -14.06 -4.52
N ALA A 120 -1.89 -13.98 -5.43
CA ALA A 120 -0.56 -14.49 -5.17
C ALA A 120 0.07 -13.69 -4.01
N PRO A 121 0.60 -14.35 -2.97
CA PRO A 121 1.24 -13.65 -1.87
C PRO A 121 2.66 -13.31 -2.30
N LEU A 122 2.87 -12.14 -2.92
CA LEU A 122 4.15 -11.44 -3.18
C LEU A 122 3.93 -10.32 -4.23
N PRO A 123 4.92 -9.43 -4.48
CA PRO A 123 4.91 -8.44 -5.55
C PRO A 123 4.26 -8.94 -6.85
N LEU A 124 3.68 -8.01 -7.60
CA LEU A 124 2.97 -8.26 -8.86
C LEU A 124 3.97 -8.52 -10.00
N GLU A 125 4.91 -9.43 -9.76
CA GLU A 125 6.09 -9.67 -10.57
C GLU A 125 5.73 -9.78 -12.05
N CYS A 126 6.52 -9.09 -12.88
CA CYS A 126 6.34 -9.06 -14.32
C CYS A 126 5.01 -8.46 -14.81
N ARG A 127 4.24 -7.76 -13.96
CA ARG A 127 2.98 -7.10 -14.35
C ARG A 127 3.09 -5.59 -14.22
N LYS A 128 2.57 -4.88 -15.22
CA LYS A 128 2.26 -3.46 -15.12
C LYS A 128 0.75 -3.29 -15.20
N MET A 129 0.20 -2.46 -14.34
CA MET A 129 -1.23 -2.19 -14.30
C MET A 129 -1.46 -0.70 -14.20
N GLN A 130 -2.34 -0.20 -15.06
CA GLN A 130 -2.90 1.13 -14.93
C GLN A 130 -4.17 1.05 -14.08
N TRP A 131 -4.31 2.00 -13.18
CA TRP A 131 -5.45 2.12 -12.27
C TRP A 131 -6.03 3.52 -12.38
N ASP A 132 -7.10 3.60 -13.16
CA ASP A 132 -7.86 4.81 -13.43
C ASP A 132 -9.06 4.94 -12.48
N PRO A 133 -9.55 6.16 -12.21
CA PRO A 133 -10.81 6.34 -11.50
C PRO A 133 -11.90 5.63 -12.31
N ALA A 134 -12.59 4.67 -11.67
CA ALA A 134 -13.89 4.26 -12.18
C ALA A 134 -14.79 5.50 -12.25
N GLY A 135 -15.77 5.47 -13.16
CA GLY A 135 -16.71 6.57 -13.37
C GLY A 135 -17.41 7.05 -12.08
N PRO A 136 -18.33 8.03 -12.17
CA PRO A 136 -18.88 8.77 -11.02
C PRO A 136 -19.62 7.95 -9.94
N ASP A 137 -19.74 6.62 -10.09
CA ASP A 137 -20.62 5.76 -9.30
C ASP A 137 -19.97 5.01 -8.13
N ASP A 138 -18.72 5.29 -7.76
CA ASP A 138 -18.21 4.90 -6.44
C ASP A 138 -18.74 5.89 -5.38
N ALA A 139 -20.06 5.89 -5.21
CA ALA A 139 -20.79 6.64 -4.20
C ALA A 139 -20.43 6.10 -2.81
N ASP A 140 -19.73 6.93 -2.05
CA ASP A 140 -19.76 7.04 -0.59
C ASP A 140 -19.92 5.73 0.19
N ASP A 141 -18.86 4.93 0.22
CA ASP A 141 -18.57 4.19 1.45
C ASP A 141 -18.04 5.20 2.47
N GLU A 142 -18.96 5.80 3.23
CA GLU A 142 -18.67 6.61 4.41
C GLU A 142 -17.61 5.92 5.28
N ASP A 143 -16.68 6.74 5.76
CA ASP A 143 -15.66 6.40 6.73
C ASP A 143 -16.18 5.44 7.83
N ALA A 144 -15.87 4.14 7.70
CA ALA A 144 -15.84 3.20 8.82
C ALA A 144 -14.68 3.53 9.80
N ALA A 145 -14.35 4.81 9.95
CA ALA A 145 -13.41 5.36 10.92
C ALA A 145 -14.12 5.91 12.16
N GLY A 146 -15.42 5.65 12.35
CA GLY A 146 -16.10 5.85 13.61
C GLY A 146 -16.07 4.59 14.48
N THR A 147 -15.01 4.35 15.28
CA THR A 147 -15.14 3.54 16.52
C THR A 147 -13.95 3.49 17.49
N GLU A 148 -12.87 4.28 17.35
CA GLU A 148 -11.87 4.32 18.45
C GLU A 148 -12.29 5.33 19.54
N ARG A 149 -12.77 6.52 19.14
CA ARG A 149 -13.13 7.59 20.09
C ARG A 149 -14.41 7.32 20.89
N GLU A 150 -15.29 6.44 20.39
CA GLU A 150 -16.55 6.10 21.08
C GLU A 150 -16.36 4.98 22.12
N ARG A 151 -15.43 4.03 21.89
CA ARG A 151 -15.05 3.00 22.87
C ARG A 151 -14.45 3.61 24.14
N VAL A 152 -13.63 4.65 24.00
CA VAL A 152 -13.02 5.36 25.14
C VAL A 152 -14.07 6.18 25.93
N LYS A 153 -15.13 6.67 25.27
CA LYS A 153 -16.20 7.43 25.93
C LYS A 153 -17.22 6.53 26.65
N ALA A 154 -17.48 5.33 26.12
CA ALA A 154 -18.30 4.31 26.78
C ALA A 154 -17.64 3.75 28.05
N ALA A 155 -16.31 3.58 28.05
CA ALA A 155 -15.57 3.07 29.22
C ALA A 155 -15.55 4.05 30.42
N ARG A 156 -15.74 5.36 30.19
CA ARG A 156 -15.74 6.37 31.27
C ARG A 156 -17.11 6.63 31.91
N ARG A 157 -18.21 6.11 31.35
CA ARG A 157 -19.58 6.33 31.88
C ARG A 157 -20.08 5.23 32.83
N GLY A 158 -19.31 4.17 33.06
CA GLY A 158 -19.71 3.02 33.88
C GLY A 158 -19.36 3.05 35.38
N ALA A 159 -18.66 4.09 35.87
CA ALA A 159 -18.20 4.16 37.27
C ALA A 159 -18.95 5.23 38.07
N GLY A 160 -20.25 5.02 38.29
CA GLY A 160 -21.08 5.82 39.20
C GLY A 160 -21.88 4.89 40.11
N GLY A 161 -21.27 4.44 41.21
CA GLY A 161 -21.95 3.62 42.23
C GLY A 161 -23.07 4.39 42.93
N PRO A 162 -24.12 3.71 43.42
CA PRO A 162 -25.30 4.36 43.99
C PRO A 162 -25.02 5.00 45.36
N PRO A 163 -25.75 6.06 45.73
CA PRO A 163 -25.59 6.72 47.03
C PRO A 163 -26.16 5.86 48.16
N ILE A 164 -25.38 5.68 49.21
CA ILE A 164 -25.79 4.99 50.43
C ILE A 164 -26.46 6.03 51.34
N HIS A 165 -27.77 5.89 51.56
CA HIS A 165 -28.49 6.67 52.57
C HIS A 165 -28.17 6.16 53.97
N LYS A 166 -27.82 7.07 54.88
CA LYS A 166 -28.01 6.96 56.32
C LYS A 166 -28.44 8.31 56.87
#